data_AF-A0A533QG40-F1
#
_entry.id   AF-A0A533QG40-F1
#
_cell.length_a   1.000
_cell.length_b   1.000
_cell.length_c   1.000
_cell.angle_alpha   90.00
_cell.angle_beta   90.00
_cell.angle_gamma   90.00
#
_symmetry.space_group_name_H-M   'P 1'
#
loop_
_entity.id
_entity.type
_entity.pdbx_description
1 polymer ?
#
loop_
_entity_poly.entity_id
_entity_poly.type
_entity_poly.pdbx_seq_one_letter_code
_entity_poly.pdbx_strand_id
1 'polypeptide(L)'
;MLVVFFQVVVVLCMVGIILLSATSLPHEIEDRTIYGILSKPISRLKVIAGKILGFTLVSAFVLVILSFLNIVAVLRITTQLPGKCQDILKARNECKVSEFSIQGKAHHISEGIVWIEGGRTGIAVWNFSDVYKKPGSKFSLEAEFHVKIESSGDFINTIPLAVRIENAVSGQGKTEVLSGKADEPFNVKIDPDIVQDNSAITITVFPVHRTDYIGVTPGDVRVFSVQKGFVSNYTKAVFITFLKFFLIVVIAVMGSTYLSAPVNILSSLIVFLCGHVLDFIKDFSFLIQNHDLHGHSSQAVSREPNIFLIYLDSAMEKVLEWFSVILPDFKRYDSLQFLLKGINIPLETVEISLGYTALYAGICLIISSILFKKREFF
;
A
#
# COMPACT_ATOMS: atom_id res chain seq x y z
N MET A 1 8.87 13.35 -11.18
CA MET A 1 8.13 14.61 -11.33
C MET A 1 6.65 14.42 -11.70
N LEU A 2 6.30 13.70 -12.78
CA LEU A 2 4.91 13.51 -13.21
C LEU A 2 4.01 12.83 -12.16
N VAL A 3 4.54 11.81 -11.50
CA VAL A 3 3.86 11.06 -10.43
C VAL A 3 3.49 11.99 -9.28
N VAL A 4 4.46 12.81 -8.85
CA VAL A 4 4.27 13.81 -7.80
C VAL A 4 3.21 14.82 -8.24
N PHE A 5 3.25 15.29 -9.49
CA PHE A 5 2.23 16.19 -10.02
C PHE A 5 0.82 15.57 -9.97
N PHE A 6 0.66 14.33 -10.44
CA PHE A 6 -0.62 13.63 -10.38
C PHE A 6 -1.12 13.46 -8.93
N GLN A 7 -0.22 13.06 -8.02
CA GLN A 7 -0.56 12.90 -6.61
C GLN A 7 -0.99 14.23 -5.98
N VAL A 8 -0.30 15.33 -6.28
CA VAL A 8 -0.68 16.67 -5.81
C VAL A 8 -2.05 17.08 -6.32
N VAL A 9 -2.34 16.88 -7.61
CA VAL A 9 -3.65 17.21 -8.20
C VAL A 9 -4.76 16.37 -7.57
N VAL A 10 -4.53 15.06 -7.38
CA VAL A 10 -5.50 14.16 -6.74
C VAL A 10 -5.77 14.57 -5.29
N VAL A 11 -4.74 14.94 -4.52
CA VAL A 11 -4.89 15.46 -3.15
C VAL A 11 -5.68 16.78 -3.14
N LEU A 12 -5.38 17.70 -4.06
CA LEU A 12 -6.14 18.95 -4.18
C LEU A 12 -7.62 18.70 -4.47
N CYS A 13 -7.93 17.74 -5.34
CA CYS A 13 -9.31 17.34 -5.62
C CYS A 13 -9.99 16.68 -4.42
N MET A 14 -9.27 15.86 -3.63
CA MET A 14 -9.81 15.32 -2.37
C MET A 14 -10.17 16.45 -1.40
N VAL A 15 -9.29 17.44 -1.21
CA VAL A 15 -9.56 18.61 -0.36
C VAL A 15 -10.75 19.40 -0.88
N GLY A 16 -10.83 19.65 -2.19
CA GLY A 16 -11.98 20.33 -2.80
C GLY A 16 -13.31 19.60 -2.56
N ILE A 17 -13.31 18.27 -2.66
CA ILE A 17 -14.50 17.46 -2.41
C ILE A 17 -14.86 17.44 -0.93
N ILE A 18 -13.88 17.42 -0.02
CA ILE A 18 -14.12 17.58 1.42
C ILE A 18 -14.84 18.91 1.66
N LEU A 19 -14.34 20.02 1.10
CA LEU A 19 -14.96 21.34 1.29
C LEU A 19 -16.40 21.38 0.76
N LEU A 20 -16.65 20.87 -0.45
CA LEU A 20 -17.98 20.87 -1.06
C LEU A 20 -18.97 19.97 -0.32
N SER A 21 -18.56 18.76 0.05
CA SER A 21 -19.45 17.82 0.74
C SER A 21 -19.68 18.20 2.20
N ALA A 22 -18.68 18.78 2.87
CA ALA A 22 -18.77 19.17 4.27
C ALA A 22 -19.71 20.38 4.51
N THR A 23 -19.81 21.32 3.57
CA THR A 23 -20.69 22.50 3.69
C THR A 23 -22.12 22.24 3.24
N SER A 24 -22.34 21.17 2.48
CA SER A 24 -23.58 20.92 1.74
C SER A 24 -24.87 20.82 2.56
N LEU A 25 -24.82 20.28 3.79
CA LEU A 25 -25.98 20.23 4.68
C LEU A 25 -26.05 21.45 5.60
N PRO A 26 -24.95 21.90 6.23
CA PRO A 26 -24.99 23.06 7.10
C PRO A 26 -25.52 24.31 6.40
N HIS A 27 -25.12 24.55 5.16
CA HIS A 27 -25.56 25.72 4.40
C HIS A 27 -27.05 25.62 4.03
N GLU A 28 -27.53 24.44 3.62
CA GLU A 28 -28.96 24.23 3.35
C GLU A 28 -29.85 24.37 4.58
N ILE A 29 -29.30 24.10 5.77
CA ILE A 29 -29.98 24.29 7.05
C ILE A 29 -30.05 25.78 7.39
N GLU A 30 -28.94 26.50 7.21
CA GLU A 30 -28.84 27.94 7.42
C GLU A 30 -29.77 28.73 6.48
N ASP A 31 -29.79 28.37 5.20
CA ASP A 31 -30.64 28.95 4.15
C ASP A 31 -32.11 28.51 4.22
N ARG A 32 -32.46 27.64 5.17
CA ARG A 32 -33.80 27.03 5.35
C ARG A 32 -34.34 26.27 4.12
N THR A 33 -33.50 25.93 3.16
CA THR A 33 -33.91 25.19 1.95
C THR A 33 -34.28 23.74 2.26
N ILE A 34 -33.64 23.13 3.27
CA ILE A 34 -33.88 21.75 3.68
C ILE A 34 -35.32 21.50 4.19
N TYR A 35 -35.97 22.53 4.76
CA TYR A 35 -37.32 22.43 5.31
C TYR A 35 -38.37 22.18 4.22
N GLY A 36 -38.16 22.70 3.02
CA GLY A 36 -39.03 22.44 1.87
C GLY A 36 -38.97 20.98 1.39
N ILE A 37 -37.86 20.29 1.65
CA ILE A 37 -37.69 18.87 1.33
C ILE A 37 -38.27 18.01 2.46
N LEU A 38 -38.06 18.41 3.71
CA LEU A 38 -38.53 17.68 4.90
C LEU A 38 -40.05 17.76 5.11
N SER A 39 -40.73 18.75 4.52
CA SER A 39 -42.20 18.86 4.56
C SER A 39 -42.91 17.76 3.74
N LYS A 40 -42.19 17.14 2.79
CA LYS A 40 -42.67 15.97 2.05
C LYS A 40 -42.39 14.70 2.86
N PRO A 41 -43.18 13.62 2.71
CA PRO A 41 -43.00 12.37 3.44
C PRO A 41 -41.79 11.55 2.92
N ILE A 42 -40.60 12.15 2.97
CA ILE A 42 -39.33 11.57 2.53
C ILE A 42 -38.55 11.20 3.79
N SER A 43 -38.14 9.93 3.88
CA SER A 43 -37.27 9.48 4.97
C SER A 43 -35.94 10.24 4.96
N ARG A 44 -35.47 10.65 6.13
CA ARG A 44 -34.18 11.34 6.35
C ARG A 44 -32.99 10.62 5.69
N LEU A 45 -32.98 9.28 5.73
CA LEU A 45 -31.99 8.44 5.05
C LEU A 45 -31.92 8.66 3.53
N LYS A 46 -33.06 8.86 2.86
CA LYS A 46 -33.11 9.11 1.41
C LYS A 46 -32.46 10.45 1.06
N VAL A 47 -32.60 11.46 1.91
CA VAL A 47 -31.96 12.77 1.72
C VAL A 47 -30.44 12.65 1.84
N ILE A 48 -29.96 11.98 2.89
CA ILE A 48 -28.52 11.77 3.12
C ILE A 48 -27.90 10.90 2.01
N ALA A 49 -28.55 9.78 1.67
CA ALA A 49 -28.09 8.90 0.60
C ALA A 49 -28.06 9.62 -0.76
N GLY A 50 -29.05 10.48 -1.05
CA GLY A 50 -29.07 11.31 -2.25
C GLY A 50 -27.89 12.29 -2.31
N LYS A 51 -27.52 12.91 -1.18
CA LYS A 51 -26.34 13.78 -1.10
C LYS A 51 -25.03 13.03 -1.31
N ILE A 52 -24.87 11.89 -0.63
CA ILE A 52 -23.68 11.04 -0.81
C ILE A 52 -23.57 10.64 -2.28
N LEU A 53 -24.65 10.16 -2.90
CA LEU A 53 -24.66 9.76 -4.30
C LEU A 53 -24.33 10.95 -5.23
N GLY A 54 -24.89 12.14 -4.98
CA GLY A 54 -24.59 13.35 -5.74
C GLY A 54 -23.11 13.73 -5.69
N PHE A 55 -22.52 13.86 -4.50
CA PHE A 55 -21.09 14.17 -4.37
C PHE A 55 -20.19 13.06 -4.90
N THR A 56 -20.65 11.81 -4.84
CA THR A 56 -19.95 10.65 -5.42
C THR A 56 -19.96 10.69 -6.93
N LEU A 57 -21.06 11.12 -7.56
CA LEU A 57 -21.12 11.31 -9.01
C LEU A 57 -20.22 12.47 -9.46
N VAL A 58 -20.23 13.58 -8.72
CA VAL A 58 -19.33 14.72 -8.98
C VAL A 58 -17.87 14.28 -8.85
N SER A 59 -17.52 13.53 -7.80
CA SER A 59 -16.18 13.01 -7.61
C SER A 59 -15.76 12.01 -8.70
N ALA A 60 -16.66 11.11 -9.10
CA ALA A 60 -16.43 10.18 -10.21
C ALA A 60 -16.16 10.93 -11.52
N PHE A 61 -16.96 11.97 -11.82
CA PHE A 61 -16.78 12.76 -13.04
C PHE A 61 -15.42 13.47 -13.08
N VAL A 62 -15.03 14.12 -11.97
CA VAL A 62 -13.70 14.74 -11.85
C VAL A 62 -12.59 13.69 -11.99
N LEU A 63 -12.73 12.52 -11.37
CA LEU A 63 -11.76 11.44 -11.47
C LEU A 63 -11.62 10.90 -12.89
N VAL A 64 -12.71 10.76 -13.64
CA VAL A 64 -12.66 10.34 -15.06
C VAL A 64 -11.89 11.35 -15.90
N ILE A 65 -12.13 12.65 -15.72
CA ILE A 65 -11.39 13.71 -16.42
C ILE A 65 -9.89 13.64 -16.08
N LEU A 66 -9.55 13.55 -14.80
CA LEU A 66 -8.15 13.45 -14.36
C LEU A 66 -7.47 12.18 -14.87
N SER A 67 -8.19 11.06 -14.87
CA SER A 67 -7.69 9.77 -15.36
C SER A 67 -7.41 9.84 -16.85
N PHE A 68 -8.31 10.44 -17.62
CA PHE A 68 -8.13 10.65 -19.04
C PHE A 68 -6.90 11.52 -19.33
N LEU A 69 -6.78 12.68 -18.67
CA LEU A 69 -5.63 13.58 -18.80
C LEU A 69 -4.31 12.88 -18.43
N ASN A 70 -4.32 12.06 -17.39
CA ASN A 70 -3.15 11.32 -16.94
C ASN A 70 -2.72 10.25 -17.96
N ILE A 71 -3.65 9.45 -18.51
CA ILE A 71 -3.32 8.48 -19.57
C ILE A 71 -2.74 9.20 -20.80
N VAL A 72 -3.36 10.30 -21.24
CA VAL A 72 -2.86 11.08 -22.39
C VAL A 72 -1.44 11.59 -22.12
N ALA A 73 -1.18 12.12 -20.92
CA ALA A 73 0.15 12.59 -20.54
C ALA A 73 1.20 11.46 -20.57
N VAL A 74 0.87 10.28 -20.03
CA VAL A 74 1.75 9.11 -20.03
C VAL A 74 2.06 8.63 -21.46
N LEU A 75 1.05 8.59 -22.34
CA LEU A 75 1.24 8.19 -23.74
C LEU A 75 2.13 9.19 -24.50
N ARG A 76 1.90 10.50 -24.33
CA ARG A 76 2.72 11.55 -24.95
C ARG A 76 4.19 11.44 -24.54
N ILE A 77 4.46 11.22 -23.26
CA ILE A 77 5.85 11.10 -22.76
C ILE A 77 6.52 9.83 -23.27
N THR A 78 5.78 8.72 -23.33
CA THR A 78 6.32 7.45 -23.87
C THR A 78 6.76 7.60 -25.31
N THR A 79 6.02 8.37 -26.13
CA THR A 79 6.43 8.66 -27.52
C THR A 79 7.67 9.55 -27.62
N GLN A 80 7.99 10.34 -26.59
CA GLN A 80 9.16 11.22 -26.57
C GLN A 80 10.42 10.58 -25.97
N LEU A 81 10.28 9.57 -25.09
CA LEU A 81 11.39 8.91 -24.38
C LEU A 81 11.22 7.38 -24.37
N PRO A 82 11.51 6.69 -25.49
CA PRO A 82 11.19 5.27 -25.68
C PRO A 82 11.99 4.29 -24.79
N GLY A 83 13.11 4.70 -24.18
CA GLY A 83 14.01 3.79 -23.46
C GLY A 83 13.81 3.64 -21.95
N LYS A 84 13.20 4.61 -21.25
CA LYS A 84 13.15 4.63 -19.76
C LYS A 84 11.76 4.33 -19.18
N CYS A 85 10.70 4.48 -19.95
CA CYS A 85 9.31 4.37 -19.47
C CYS A 85 8.63 3.04 -19.83
N GLN A 86 9.30 2.17 -20.59
CA GLN A 86 8.70 0.92 -21.07
C GLN A 86 8.38 -0.04 -19.91
N ASP A 87 9.10 0.06 -18.78
CA ASP A 87 8.86 -0.77 -17.59
C ASP A 87 7.63 -0.33 -16.79
N ILE A 88 7.28 0.97 -16.78
CA ILE A 88 6.10 1.52 -16.08
C ILE A 88 4.80 1.10 -16.78
N LEU A 89 4.86 0.89 -18.11
CA LEU A 89 3.73 0.42 -18.90
C LEU A 89 3.48 -1.08 -18.76
N LYS A 90 4.34 -1.82 -18.05
CA LYS A 90 4.10 -3.23 -17.77
C LYS A 90 3.21 -3.36 -16.54
N ALA A 91 2.27 -4.32 -16.57
CA ALA A 91 1.55 -4.76 -15.38
C ALA A 91 1.93 -6.21 -15.11
N ARG A 92 3.09 -6.40 -14.48
CA ARG A 92 3.64 -7.73 -14.13
C ARG A 92 2.90 -8.29 -12.92
N ASN A 93 2.61 -9.59 -12.88
CA ASN A 93 2.09 -10.20 -11.65
C ASN A 93 3.27 -10.59 -10.78
N GLU A 94 3.27 -10.15 -9.53
CA GLU A 94 4.27 -10.52 -8.53
C GLU A 94 3.87 -11.83 -7.85
N CYS A 95 4.78 -12.81 -7.82
CA CYS A 95 4.66 -14.03 -7.04
C CYS A 95 5.31 -13.78 -5.68
N LYS A 96 4.54 -13.93 -4.61
CA LYS A 96 5.04 -13.75 -3.24
C LYS A 96 5.89 -14.95 -2.83
N VAL A 97 6.93 -14.67 -2.05
CA VAL A 97 7.75 -15.69 -1.40
C VAL A 97 6.89 -16.48 -0.42
N SER A 98 6.96 -17.80 -0.48
CA SER A 98 6.21 -18.71 0.38
C SER A 98 7.01 -19.09 1.62
N GLU A 99 8.32 -19.27 1.47
CA GLU A 99 9.22 -19.59 2.56
C GLU A 99 10.61 -19.01 2.28
N PHE A 100 11.24 -18.44 3.31
CA PHE A 100 12.61 -17.96 3.28
C PHE A 100 13.42 -18.70 4.32
N SER A 101 14.54 -19.29 3.91
CA SER A 101 15.45 -19.99 4.80
C SER A 101 16.90 -19.70 4.43
N ILE A 102 17.79 -19.84 5.41
CA ILE A 102 19.23 -19.70 5.22
C ILE A 102 19.84 -21.05 5.54
N GLN A 103 20.47 -21.65 4.54
CA GLN A 103 21.20 -22.90 4.71
C GLN A 103 22.67 -22.57 5.00
N GLY A 104 23.16 -22.90 6.20
CA GLY A 104 24.54 -22.68 6.61
C GLY A 104 24.68 -21.70 7.77
N LYS A 105 25.81 -20.99 7.85
CA LYS A 105 26.09 -20.01 8.91
C LYS A 105 25.80 -18.58 8.42
N ALA A 106 24.97 -17.86 9.17
CA ALA A 106 24.86 -16.41 9.05
C ALA A 106 26.12 -15.76 9.68
N HIS A 107 26.64 -14.71 9.05
CA HIS A 107 27.78 -13.95 9.54
C HIS A 107 27.34 -13.02 10.69
N HIS A 108 26.31 -12.19 10.46
CA HIS A 108 25.63 -11.43 11.51
C HIS A 108 24.20 -11.05 11.09
N ILE A 109 23.36 -10.68 12.05
CA ILE A 109 22.01 -10.18 11.81
C ILE A 109 21.96 -8.74 12.32
N SER A 110 21.61 -7.78 11.46
CA SER A 110 21.48 -6.37 11.83
C SER A 110 20.17 -5.83 11.25
N GLU A 111 19.33 -5.20 12.09
CA GLU A 111 18.06 -4.57 11.66
C GLU A 111 17.12 -5.49 10.84
N GLY A 112 17.13 -6.80 11.11
CA GLY A 112 16.32 -7.78 10.38
C GLY A 112 16.91 -8.23 9.02
N ILE A 113 18.10 -7.75 8.68
CA ILE A 113 18.87 -8.15 7.50
C ILE A 113 19.86 -9.24 7.92
N VAL A 114 19.87 -10.36 7.22
CA VAL A 114 20.82 -11.44 7.50
C VAL A 114 21.99 -11.35 6.54
N TRP A 115 23.18 -11.19 7.09
CA TRP A 115 24.42 -11.11 6.33
C TRP A 115 25.02 -12.50 6.18
N ILE A 116 25.34 -12.85 4.93
CA ILE A 116 25.88 -14.14 4.54
C ILE A 116 27.25 -13.91 3.92
N GLU A 117 28.26 -14.63 4.43
CA GLU A 117 29.61 -14.64 3.89
C GLU A 117 29.67 -15.53 2.63
N GLY A 118 30.50 -15.16 1.67
CA GLY A 118 30.68 -15.93 0.46
C GLY A 118 31.53 -17.19 0.62
N GLY A 119 31.68 -17.92 -0.48
CA GLY A 119 32.39 -19.21 -0.47
C GLY A 119 31.57 -20.37 0.10
N ARG A 120 30.24 -20.30 -0.04
CA ARG A 120 29.23 -21.33 0.33
C ARG A 120 29.13 -21.60 1.84
N THR A 121 29.56 -20.68 2.69
CA THR A 121 29.42 -20.78 4.15
C THR A 121 27.97 -20.55 4.60
N GLY A 122 27.23 -19.71 3.87
CA GLY A 122 25.78 -19.60 3.93
C GLY A 122 25.17 -19.45 2.53
N ILE A 123 23.94 -19.93 2.38
CA ILE A 123 23.17 -19.87 1.14
C ILE A 123 21.78 -19.34 1.50
N ALA A 124 21.38 -18.26 0.84
CA ALA A 124 20.03 -17.73 0.97
C ALA A 124 19.11 -18.52 0.03
N VAL A 125 17.96 -18.99 0.54
CA VAL A 125 17.02 -19.83 -0.19
C VAL A 125 15.62 -19.23 -0.09
N TRP A 126 15.03 -18.91 -1.24
CA TRP A 126 13.65 -18.47 -1.37
C TRP A 126 12.84 -19.52 -2.10
N ASN A 127 11.74 -19.97 -1.48
CA ASN A 127 10.80 -20.91 -2.08
C ASN A 127 9.53 -20.19 -2.52
N PHE A 128 9.11 -20.45 -3.76
CA PHE A 128 7.93 -19.89 -4.38
C PHE A 128 6.99 -21.02 -4.77
N SER A 129 5.88 -21.19 -4.06
CA SER A 129 4.90 -22.24 -4.37
C SER A 129 3.79 -21.80 -5.33
N ASP A 130 3.56 -20.48 -5.47
CA ASP A 130 2.49 -19.90 -6.30
C ASP A 130 3.05 -19.29 -7.60
N VAL A 131 3.85 -20.07 -8.33
CA VAL A 131 4.53 -19.57 -9.54
C VAL A 131 3.62 -19.57 -10.77
N TYR A 132 2.49 -20.32 -10.77
CA TYR A 132 1.59 -20.33 -11.93
C TYR A 132 0.12 -20.69 -11.68
N LYS A 133 -0.76 -20.01 -12.45
CA LYS A 133 -2.15 -20.44 -12.71
C LYS A 133 -2.61 -20.09 -14.13
N LYS A 134 -2.07 -20.78 -15.15
CA LYS A 134 -2.80 -21.22 -16.38
C LYS A 134 -1.85 -21.93 -17.37
N PRO A 135 -2.17 -23.15 -17.83
CA PRO A 135 -1.26 -24.06 -18.54
C PRO A 135 -1.19 -23.82 -20.07
N GLY A 136 -1.24 -22.57 -20.53
CA GLY A 136 -1.54 -22.30 -21.96
C GLY A 136 -0.70 -21.25 -22.67
N SER A 137 0.24 -20.59 -22.00
CA SER A 137 1.02 -19.52 -22.62
C SER A 137 2.46 -19.59 -22.14
N LYS A 138 3.41 -19.52 -23.09
CA LYS A 138 4.85 -19.45 -22.82
C LYS A 138 5.14 -18.08 -22.17
N PHE A 139 4.84 -17.88 -20.90
CA PHE A 139 5.25 -16.64 -20.23
C PHE A 139 6.72 -16.77 -19.82
N SER A 140 7.53 -15.80 -20.22
CA SER A 140 8.87 -15.63 -19.63
C SER A 140 8.69 -15.13 -18.21
N LEU A 141 9.37 -15.77 -17.27
CA LEU A 141 9.42 -15.33 -15.88
C LEU A 141 10.69 -14.48 -15.69
N GLU A 142 10.58 -13.42 -14.91
CA GLU A 142 11.72 -12.55 -14.57
C GLU A 142 11.84 -12.48 -13.04
N ALA A 143 13.01 -12.82 -12.50
CA ALA A 143 13.33 -12.63 -11.09
C ALA A 143 14.13 -11.33 -10.92
N GLU A 144 13.62 -10.41 -10.10
CA GLU A 144 14.28 -9.17 -9.72
C GLU A 144 14.88 -9.33 -8.32
N PHE A 145 16.15 -8.96 -8.17
CA PHE A 145 16.92 -9.10 -6.95
C PHE A 145 17.30 -7.72 -6.41
N HIS A 146 16.86 -7.41 -5.19
CA HIS A 146 17.14 -6.18 -4.43
C HIS A 146 18.00 -6.49 -3.21
N VAL A 147 19.20 -7.02 -3.44
CA VAL A 147 20.03 -7.52 -2.35
C VAL A 147 21.12 -6.52 -1.99
N LYS A 148 21.43 -6.39 -0.70
CA LYS A 148 22.54 -5.54 -0.23
C LYS A 148 23.86 -6.27 -0.37
N ILE A 149 24.88 -5.57 -0.82
CA ILE A 149 26.18 -6.15 -1.17
C ILE A 149 27.28 -5.35 -0.47
N GLU A 150 28.18 -6.05 0.21
CA GLU A 150 29.34 -5.45 0.89
C GLU A 150 30.60 -6.27 0.60
N SER A 151 31.69 -5.62 0.18
CA SER A 151 32.98 -6.26 -0.07
C SER A 151 33.98 -5.85 1.01
N SER A 152 34.70 -6.81 1.58
CA SER A 152 35.79 -6.53 2.54
C SER A 152 37.07 -6.01 1.87
N GLY A 153 37.20 -6.12 0.53
CA GLY A 153 38.39 -5.71 -0.23
C GLY A 153 38.05 -4.62 -1.24
N ASP A 154 38.75 -3.48 -1.13
CA ASP A 154 38.96 -2.36 -2.07
C ASP A 154 37.92 -2.10 -3.19
N PHE A 155 37.35 -0.87 -3.17
CA PHE A 155 36.72 -0.04 -4.23
C PHE A 155 35.94 -0.66 -5.42
N ILE A 156 35.70 -1.96 -5.47
CA ILE A 156 34.92 -2.62 -6.52
C ILE A 156 33.49 -2.78 -6.01
N ASN A 157 32.59 -1.90 -6.46
CA ASN A 157 31.16 -1.95 -6.14
C ASN A 157 30.42 -3.14 -6.79
N THR A 158 31.14 -4.10 -7.38
CA THR A 158 30.57 -5.27 -8.05
C THR A 158 31.09 -6.58 -7.45
N ILE A 159 30.18 -7.42 -6.97
CA ILE A 159 30.49 -8.73 -6.42
C ILE A 159 29.91 -9.82 -7.35
N PRO A 160 30.68 -10.87 -7.69
CA PRO A 160 30.12 -12.02 -8.40
C PRO A 160 29.20 -12.83 -7.48
N LEU A 161 27.92 -12.87 -7.84
CA LEU A 161 26.87 -13.62 -7.17
C LEU A 161 26.50 -14.84 -8.00
N ALA A 162 26.50 -16.02 -7.38
CA ALA A 162 25.94 -17.22 -7.99
C ALA A 162 24.44 -17.27 -7.67
N VAL A 163 23.61 -17.18 -8.71
CA VAL A 163 22.17 -17.33 -8.63
C VAL A 163 21.82 -18.67 -9.25
N ARG A 164 21.25 -19.57 -8.44
CA ARG A 164 20.76 -20.86 -8.92
C ARG A 164 19.25 -20.93 -8.77
N ILE A 165 18.59 -21.16 -9.89
CA ILE A 165 17.14 -21.26 -10.00
C ILE A 165 16.83 -22.71 -10.32
N GLU A 166 16.11 -23.38 -9.42
CA GLU A 166 15.77 -24.79 -9.56
C GLU A 166 14.30 -25.05 -9.28
N ASN A 167 13.79 -26.07 -9.96
CA ASN A 167 12.47 -26.61 -9.70
C ASN A 167 12.50 -27.43 -8.41
N ALA A 168 11.65 -27.09 -7.45
CA ALA A 168 11.62 -27.75 -6.15
C ALA A 168 11.22 -29.24 -6.23
N VAL A 169 10.54 -29.66 -7.31
CA VAL A 169 10.02 -31.02 -7.48
C VAL A 169 10.93 -31.85 -8.39
N SER A 170 11.36 -31.30 -9.53
CA SER A 170 12.20 -32.04 -10.47
C SER A 170 13.70 -31.93 -10.18
N GLY A 171 14.13 -30.97 -9.35
CA GLY A 171 15.54 -30.69 -9.09
C GLY A 171 16.31 -30.16 -10.30
N GLN A 172 15.64 -29.94 -11.44
CA GLN A 172 16.22 -29.35 -12.62
C GLN A 172 16.42 -27.85 -12.37
N GLY A 173 17.64 -27.37 -12.54
CA GLY A 173 17.95 -25.97 -12.29
C GLY A 173 19.15 -25.47 -13.08
N LYS A 174 19.24 -24.14 -13.19
CA LYS A 174 20.30 -23.43 -13.88
C LYS A 174 21.01 -22.52 -12.89
N THR A 175 22.33 -22.57 -12.90
CA THR A 175 23.18 -21.67 -12.11
C THR A 175 23.79 -20.64 -13.05
N GLU A 176 23.51 -19.36 -12.82
CA GLU A 176 24.13 -18.24 -13.52
C GLU A 176 24.97 -17.44 -12.52
N VAL A 177 26.19 -17.06 -12.92
CA VAL A 177 27.04 -16.16 -12.13
C VAL A 177 26.88 -14.77 -12.70
N LEU A 178 26.38 -13.86 -11.87
CA LEU A 178 26.06 -12.49 -12.24
C LEU A 178 26.91 -11.51 -11.44
N SER A 179 27.24 -10.38 -12.05
CA SER A 179 27.94 -9.31 -11.35
C SER A 179 26.88 -8.41 -10.69
N GLY A 180 26.70 -8.56 -9.37
CA GLY A 180 25.78 -7.74 -8.59
C GLY A 180 26.45 -6.45 -8.16
N LYS A 181 25.78 -5.32 -8.36
CA LYS A 181 26.23 -4.00 -7.90
C LYS A 181 25.54 -3.61 -6.60
N ALA A 182 26.26 -2.92 -5.72
CA ALA A 182 25.65 -2.36 -4.51
C ALA A 182 24.49 -1.41 -4.87
N ASP A 183 23.33 -1.60 -4.22
CA ASP A 183 22.11 -0.82 -4.35
C ASP A 183 21.46 -0.72 -5.75
N GLU A 184 21.92 -1.51 -6.74
CA GLU A 184 21.29 -1.61 -8.05
C GLU A 184 20.56 -2.95 -8.19
N PRO A 185 19.24 -2.96 -8.49
CA PRO A 185 18.53 -4.19 -8.75
C PRO A 185 18.99 -4.82 -10.07
N PHE A 186 19.10 -6.15 -10.08
CA PHE A 186 19.39 -6.90 -11.29
C PHE A 186 18.29 -7.92 -11.58
N ASN A 187 18.07 -8.19 -12.87
CA ASN A 187 17.00 -9.06 -13.36
C ASN A 187 17.57 -10.31 -14.01
N VAL A 188 17.01 -11.47 -13.69
CA VAL A 188 17.36 -12.77 -14.27
C VAL A 188 16.13 -13.35 -14.96
N LYS A 189 16.29 -13.71 -16.23
CA LYS A 189 15.23 -14.40 -16.98
C LYS A 189 15.23 -15.88 -16.60
N ILE A 190 14.08 -16.37 -16.18
CA ILE A 190 13.88 -17.77 -15.85
C ILE A 190 13.46 -18.50 -17.12
N ASP A 191 14.21 -19.53 -17.49
CA ASP A 191 13.89 -20.37 -18.64
C ASP A 191 12.56 -21.10 -18.39
N PRO A 192 11.58 -21.02 -19.32
CA PRO A 192 10.24 -21.58 -19.12
C PRO A 192 10.26 -23.10 -18.97
N ASP A 193 11.31 -23.78 -19.46
CA ASP A 193 11.47 -25.24 -19.36
C ASP A 193 11.72 -25.72 -17.93
N ILE A 194 12.21 -24.84 -17.04
CA ILE A 194 12.42 -25.13 -15.61
C ILE A 194 11.06 -25.16 -14.85
N VAL A 195 10.02 -24.56 -15.42
CA VAL A 195 8.72 -24.33 -14.78
C VAL A 195 7.67 -25.23 -15.40
N GLN A 196 7.77 -26.53 -15.13
CA GLN A 196 6.79 -27.53 -15.58
C GLN A 196 5.67 -27.71 -14.55
N ASP A 197 4.43 -27.76 -15.01
CA ASP A 197 3.23 -28.24 -14.31
C ASP A 197 3.16 -27.98 -12.79
N ASN A 198 2.86 -26.73 -12.41
CA ASN A 198 2.52 -26.36 -11.04
C ASN A 198 3.65 -26.52 -10.02
N SER A 199 4.90 -26.60 -10.50
CA SER A 199 6.07 -26.76 -9.64
C SER A 199 6.42 -25.49 -8.86
N ALA A 200 6.73 -25.65 -7.59
CA ALA A 200 7.39 -24.62 -6.81
C ALA A 200 8.80 -24.35 -7.36
N ILE A 201 9.24 -23.09 -7.35
CA ILE A 201 10.60 -22.70 -7.71
C ILE A 201 11.39 -22.38 -6.44
N THR A 202 12.60 -22.89 -6.37
CA THR A 202 13.58 -22.51 -5.35
C THR A 202 14.65 -21.65 -6.00
N ILE A 203 14.84 -20.44 -5.48
CA ILE A 203 15.91 -19.53 -5.91
C ILE A 203 16.93 -19.50 -4.78
N THR A 204 18.19 -19.74 -5.13
CA THR A 204 19.32 -19.73 -4.20
C THR A 204 20.35 -18.70 -4.65
N VAL A 205 20.84 -17.91 -3.70
CA VAL A 205 21.85 -16.86 -3.95
C VAL A 205 22.97 -16.97 -2.94
N PHE A 206 24.21 -16.92 -3.41
CA PHE A 206 25.39 -16.83 -2.54
C PHE A 206 26.56 -16.11 -3.25
N PRO A 207 27.43 -15.38 -2.52
CA PRO A 207 28.62 -14.76 -3.09
C PRO A 207 29.69 -15.81 -3.43
N VAL A 208 30.39 -15.60 -4.55
CA VAL A 208 31.41 -16.55 -5.03
C VAL A 208 32.69 -16.48 -4.18
N HIS A 209 33.14 -15.29 -3.80
CA HIS A 209 34.37 -15.11 -3.01
C HIS A 209 34.09 -15.02 -1.51
N ARG A 210 35.01 -15.53 -0.68
CA ARG A 210 34.88 -15.53 0.79
C ARG A 210 34.99 -14.14 1.44
N THR A 211 35.56 -13.17 0.73
CA THR A 211 35.73 -11.79 1.19
C THR A 211 34.47 -10.94 1.06
N ASP A 212 33.43 -11.52 0.45
CA ASP A 212 32.26 -10.80 -0.01
C ASP A 212 31.05 -11.20 0.86
N TYR A 213 30.24 -10.22 1.21
CA TYR A 213 29.06 -10.38 2.04
C TYR A 213 27.81 -9.94 1.30
N ILE A 214 26.72 -10.65 1.56
CA ILE A 214 25.41 -10.34 1.02
C ILE A 214 24.39 -10.22 2.15
N GLY A 215 23.71 -9.09 2.22
CA GLY A 215 22.64 -8.82 3.17
C GLY A 215 21.30 -9.12 2.52
N VAL A 216 20.61 -10.15 3.04
CA VAL A 216 19.35 -10.66 2.47
C VAL A 216 18.18 -10.53 3.44
N THR A 217 17.01 -10.23 2.89
CA THR A 217 15.71 -10.29 3.57
C THR A 217 14.73 -11.17 2.77
N PRO A 218 13.63 -11.64 3.40
CA PRO A 218 12.59 -12.38 2.70
C PRO A 218 11.99 -11.62 1.49
N GLY A 219 12.04 -10.29 1.47
CA GLY A 219 11.44 -9.45 0.43
C GLY A 219 12.36 -9.03 -0.72
N ASP A 220 13.62 -9.45 -0.69
CA ASP A 220 14.65 -8.98 -1.64
C ASP A 220 14.58 -9.68 -3.00
N VAL A 221 14.00 -10.89 -3.07
CA VAL A 221 13.81 -11.62 -4.32
C VAL A 221 12.35 -11.63 -4.71
N ARG A 222 12.05 -11.11 -5.90
CA ARG A 222 10.69 -11.03 -6.43
C ARG A 222 10.61 -11.68 -7.79
N VAL A 223 9.67 -12.59 -7.96
CA VAL A 223 9.44 -13.26 -9.24
C VAL A 223 8.23 -12.62 -9.91
N PHE A 224 8.39 -12.25 -11.17
CA PHE A 224 7.37 -11.61 -11.98
C PHE A 224 6.96 -12.50 -13.15
N SER A 225 5.65 -12.73 -13.29
CA SER A 225 5.06 -13.32 -14.49
C SER A 225 4.65 -12.22 -15.48
N VAL A 226 4.86 -12.47 -16.78
CA VAL A 226 4.63 -11.48 -17.86
C VAL A 226 3.19 -10.96 -17.93
N GLN A 227 3.16 -9.63 -18.00
CA GLN A 227 2.19 -8.66 -18.54
C GLN A 227 0.70 -9.04 -18.62
N LYS A 228 -0.09 -8.41 -17.74
CA LYS A 228 -1.47 -7.99 -18.06
C LYS A 228 -1.44 -6.61 -18.74
N GLY A 229 -2.53 -6.21 -19.41
CA GLY A 229 -2.62 -4.91 -20.08
C GLY A 229 -2.56 -3.73 -19.10
N PHE A 230 -1.70 -2.74 -19.38
CA PHE A 230 -1.56 -1.50 -18.60
C PHE A 230 -2.89 -0.82 -18.30
N VAL A 231 -3.73 -0.67 -19.33
CA VAL A 231 -5.04 0.01 -19.22
C VAL A 231 -5.94 -0.69 -18.19
N SER A 232 -5.95 -2.02 -18.16
CA SER A 232 -6.74 -2.77 -17.17
C SER A 232 -6.23 -2.53 -15.75
N ASN A 233 -4.90 -2.52 -15.56
CA ASN A 233 -4.31 -2.22 -14.26
C ASN A 233 -4.63 -0.78 -13.81
N TYR A 234 -4.52 0.16 -14.75
CA TYR A 234 -4.83 1.55 -14.52
C TYR A 234 -6.30 1.76 -14.14
N THR A 235 -7.25 1.11 -14.82
CA THR A 235 -8.68 1.17 -14.46
C THR A 235 -8.93 0.66 -13.05
N LYS A 236 -8.25 -0.40 -12.59
CA LYS A 236 -8.34 -0.86 -11.19
C LYS A 236 -7.83 0.20 -10.21
N ALA A 237 -6.73 0.87 -10.52
CA ALA A 237 -6.18 1.94 -9.69
C ALA A 237 -7.16 3.14 -9.59
N VAL A 238 -7.76 3.53 -10.72
CA VAL A 238 -8.79 4.57 -10.75
C VAL A 238 -10.01 4.16 -9.92
N PHE A 239 -10.42 2.89 -9.99
CA PHE A 239 -11.53 2.38 -9.19
C PHE A 239 -11.23 2.38 -7.68
N ILE A 240 -10.03 1.95 -7.25
CA ILE A 240 -9.58 2.05 -5.86
C ILE A 240 -9.57 3.51 -5.39
N THR A 241 -9.09 4.43 -6.25
CA THR A 241 -9.11 5.87 -5.96
C THR A 241 -10.53 6.39 -5.84
N PHE A 242 -11.46 5.93 -6.67
CA PHE A 242 -12.88 6.27 -6.57
C PHE A 242 -13.48 5.82 -5.24
N LEU A 243 -13.19 4.60 -4.78
CA LEU A 243 -13.63 4.11 -3.48
C LEU A 243 -13.11 4.97 -2.32
N LYS A 244 -11.85 5.45 -2.41
CA LYS A 244 -11.28 6.40 -1.45
C LYS A 244 -12.06 7.71 -1.41
N PHE A 245 -12.39 8.29 -2.58
CA PHE A 245 -13.16 9.52 -2.67
C PHE A 245 -14.58 9.33 -2.10
N PHE A 246 -15.22 8.19 -2.40
CA PHE A 246 -16.52 7.84 -1.85
C PHE A 246 -16.48 7.76 -0.32
N LEU A 247 -15.47 7.10 0.26
CA LEU A 247 -15.30 7.02 1.72
C LEU A 247 -15.17 8.41 2.36
N ILE A 248 -14.40 9.30 1.75
CA ILE A 248 -14.24 10.68 2.22
C ILE A 248 -15.57 11.44 2.17
N VAL A 249 -16.32 11.32 1.06
CA VAL A 249 -17.65 11.94 0.91
C VAL A 249 -18.62 11.45 1.99
N VAL A 250 -18.65 10.14 2.25
CA VAL A 250 -19.50 9.55 3.29
C VAL A 250 -19.20 10.15 4.66
N ILE A 251 -17.92 10.27 5.02
CA ILE A 251 -17.50 10.84 6.31
C ILE A 251 -17.87 12.32 6.41
N ALA A 252 -17.58 13.10 5.35
CA ALA A 252 -17.88 14.52 5.31
C ALA A 252 -19.38 14.80 5.38
N VAL A 253 -20.20 13.99 4.69
CA VAL A 253 -21.66 14.09 4.73
C VAL A 253 -22.22 13.62 6.07
N MET A 254 -21.63 12.59 6.70
CA MET A 254 -22.02 12.17 8.05
C MET A 254 -21.83 13.32 9.04
N GLY A 255 -20.66 13.95 9.05
CA GLY A 255 -20.38 15.09 9.95
C GLY A 255 -21.26 16.31 9.67
N SER A 256 -21.62 16.53 8.39
CA SER A 256 -22.42 17.69 7.96
C SER A 256 -23.88 17.63 8.46
N THR A 257 -24.36 16.46 8.92
CA THR A 257 -25.69 16.32 9.54
C THR A 257 -25.82 17.05 10.88
N TYR A 258 -24.71 17.18 11.63
CA TYR A 258 -24.73 17.69 13.01
C TYR A 258 -23.86 18.94 13.19
N LEU A 259 -22.68 18.96 12.57
CA LEU A 259 -21.71 20.04 12.73
C LEU A 259 -22.08 21.26 11.87
N SER A 260 -21.62 22.44 12.26
CA SER A 260 -21.68 23.63 11.41
C SER A 260 -20.67 23.53 10.25
N ALA A 261 -20.83 24.33 9.20
CA ALA A 261 -19.96 24.27 8.02
C ALA A 261 -18.45 24.39 8.36
N PRO A 262 -17.99 25.40 9.12
CA PRO A 262 -16.56 25.52 9.46
C PRO A 262 -16.04 24.35 10.29
N VAL A 263 -16.83 23.89 11.27
CA VAL A 263 -16.44 22.79 12.16
C VAL A 263 -16.38 21.48 11.41
N ASN A 264 -17.32 21.24 10.49
CA ASN A 264 -17.34 20.02 9.70
C ASN A 264 -16.20 19.95 8.68
N ILE A 265 -15.85 21.07 8.05
CA ILE A 265 -14.67 21.16 7.19
C ILE A 265 -13.43 20.75 7.98
N LEU A 266 -13.20 21.36 9.14
CA LEU A 266 -12.04 21.10 9.97
C LEU A 266 -12.01 19.63 10.44
N SER A 267 -13.14 19.12 10.92
CA SER A 267 -13.26 17.73 11.35
C SER A 267 -12.99 16.74 10.21
N SER A 268 -13.55 16.96 9.03
CA SER A 268 -13.35 16.11 7.85
C SER A 268 -11.89 16.13 7.37
N LEU A 269 -11.24 17.31 7.42
CA LEU A 269 -9.83 17.45 7.07
C LEU A 269 -8.94 16.73 8.08
N ILE A 270 -9.24 16.81 9.39
CA ILE A 270 -8.52 16.09 10.44
C ILE A 270 -8.66 14.57 10.23
N VAL A 271 -9.85 14.06 9.94
CA VAL A 271 -10.05 12.63 9.65
C VAL A 271 -9.26 12.20 8.40
N PHE A 272 -9.25 13.04 7.36
CA PHE A 272 -8.45 12.80 6.16
C PHE A 272 -6.94 12.72 6.45
N LEU A 273 -6.39 13.70 7.18
CA LEU A 273 -4.97 13.74 7.53
C LEU A 273 -4.60 12.59 8.46
N CYS A 274 -5.40 12.34 9.50
CA CYS A 274 -5.13 11.29 10.47
C CYS A 274 -5.20 9.90 9.83
N GLY A 275 -6.16 9.67 8.92
CA GLY A 275 -6.23 8.41 8.18
C GLY A 275 -5.05 8.16 7.24
N HIS A 276 -4.28 9.19 6.87
CA HIS A 276 -3.02 9.02 6.14
C HIS A 276 -1.84 8.70 7.06
N VAL A 277 -1.83 9.24 8.27
CA VAL A 277 -0.78 9.02 9.29
C VAL A 277 -1.06 7.76 10.14
N LEU A 278 -2.21 7.12 9.96
CA LEU A 278 -2.68 6.00 10.80
C LEU A 278 -1.70 4.83 10.89
N ASP A 279 -1.01 4.49 9.80
CA ASP A 279 -0.03 3.40 9.82
C ASP A 279 1.20 3.76 10.65
N PHE A 280 1.67 5.01 10.56
CA PHE A 280 2.74 5.49 11.43
C PHE A 280 2.33 5.48 12.90
N ILE A 281 1.06 5.79 13.19
CA ILE A 281 0.49 5.70 14.54
C ILE A 281 0.49 4.25 15.04
N LYS A 282 0.07 3.29 14.21
CA LYS A 282 0.08 1.86 14.57
C LYS A 282 1.49 1.33 14.78
N ASP A 283 2.43 1.72 13.93
CA ASP A 283 3.85 1.35 14.06
C ASP A 283 4.42 1.88 15.38
N PHE A 284 4.10 3.13 15.74
CA PHE A 284 4.48 3.70 17.04
C PHE A 284 3.83 2.95 18.22
N SER A 285 2.55 2.60 18.11
CA SER A 285 1.84 1.84 19.14
C SER A 285 2.51 0.48 19.40
N PHE A 286 2.88 -0.22 18.33
CA PHE A 286 3.57 -1.51 18.42
C PHE A 286 4.97 -1.38 19.02
N LEU A 287 5.70 -0.31 18.67
CA LEU A 287 7.02 -0.04 19.25
C LEU A 287 6.93 0.27 20.74
N ILE A 288 5.94 1.04 21.18
CA ILE A 288 5.71 1.32 22.61
C ILE A 288 5.39 0.01 23.35
N GLN A 289 4.48 -0.81 22.81
CA GLN A 289 4.07 -2.08 23.42
C GLN A 289 5.22 -3.09 23.53
N ASN A 290 6.11 -3.14 22.53
CA ASN A 290 7.25 -4.08 22.54
C ASN A 290 8.46 -3.57 23.32
N HIS A 291 8.53 -2.27 23.63
CA HIS A 291 9.63 -1.71 24.43
C HIS A 291 9.59 -2.20 25.89
N ASP A 292 8.42 -2.60 26.39
CA ASP A 292 8.27 -3.23 27.72
C ASP A 292 8.75 -4.70 27.77
N LEU A 293 9.00 -5.33 26.60
CA LEU A 293 9.40 -6.74 26.50
C LEU A 293 10.91 -6.97 26.38
N HIS A 294 11.70 -5.92 26.12
CA HIS A 294 13.16 -6.00 26.09
C HIS A 294 13.78 -5.19 27.23
N GLY A 295 13.63 -5.75 28.44
CA GLY A 295 14.56 -5.45 29.52
C GLY A 295 16.00 -5.75 29.07
N HIS A 296 16.90 -4.84 29.43
CA HIS A 296 18.36 -4.87 29.22
C HIS A 296 18.88 -4.28 27.90
N SER A 297 18.91 -2.94 27.82
CA SER A 297 20.16 -2.16 27.71
C SER A 297 19.97 -0.81 27.00
N SER A 298 19.36 0.16 27.65
CA SER A 298 19.69 1.57 27.43
C SER A 298 19.23 2.39 28.62
N GLN A 299 20.15 3.18 29.17
CA GLN A 299 20.01 4.03 30.36
C GLN A 299 18.65 4.74 30.43
N ALA A 300 17.70 4.12 31.13
CA ALA A 300 16.62 4.85 31.75
C ALA A 300 17.27 5.73 32.83
N VAL A 301 17.34 7.02 32.55
CA VAL A 301 17.37 8.06 33.58
C VAL A 301 16.42 7.61 34.68
N SER A 302 16.95 7.46 35.90
CA SER A 302 16.20 7.15 37.10
C SER A 302 15.17 8.26 37.38
N ARG A 303 14.03 8.22 36.69
CA ARG A 303 12.84 8.92 37.15
C ARG A 303 12.09 7.93 38.02
N GLU A 304 11.92 8.27 39.28
CA GLU A 304 11.03 7.57 40.19
C GLU A 304 9.71 7.26 39.46
N PRO A 305 9.13 6.06 39.64
CA PRO A 305 7.89 5.67 38.98
C PRO A 305 6.76 6.55 39.50
N ASN A 306 6.60 7.71 38.87
CA ASN A 306 5.49 8.60 39.13
C ASN A 306 4.24 7.87 38.65
N ILE A 307 3.35 7.56 39.58
CA ILE A 307 2.04 6.94 39.31
C ILE A 307 1.29 7.71 38.20
N PHE A 308 1.51 9.02 38.11
CA PHE A 308 0.99 9.87 37.04
C PHE A 308 1.49 9.48 35.64
N LEU A 309 2.77 9.11 35.47
CA LEU A 309 3.32 8.70 34.17
C LEU A 309 2.76 7.34 33.72
N ILE A 310 2.57 6.40 34.65
CA ILE A 310 1.96 5.09 34.35
C ILE A 310 0.51 5.25 33.91
N TYR A 311 -0.24 6.14 34.58
CA TYR A 311 -1.62 6.43 34.20
C TYR A 311 -1.71 7.15 32.85
N LEU A 312 -0.79 8.08 32.59
CA LEU A 312 -0.73 8.82 31.32
C LEU A 312 -0.41 7.89 30.16
N ASP A 313 0.53 6.97 30.34
CA ASP A 313 0.92 5.98 29.32
C ASP A 313 -0.24 5.04 28.98
N SER A 314 -0.88 4.46 30.00
CA SER A 314 -2.07 3.61 29.82
C SER A 314 -3.25 4.37 29.19
N ALA A 315 -3.43 5.65 29.52
CA ALA A 315 -4.45 6.48 28.90
C ALA A 315 -4.12 6.77 27.43
N MET A 316 -2.86 7.05 27.10
CA MET A 316 -2.43 7.31 25.72
C MET A 316 -2.59 6.07 24.84
N GLU A 317 -2.17 4.89 25.30
CA GLU A 317 -2.33 3.63 24.58
C GLU A 317 -3.79 3.37 24.23
N LYS A 318 -4.68 3.47 25.23
CA LYS A 318 -6.11 3.23 25.03
C LYS A 318 -6.77 4.23 24.09
N VAL A 319 -6.36 5.49 24.16
CA VAL A 319 -6.81 6.54 23.23
C VAL A 319 -6.33 6.24 21.81
N LEU A 320 -5.09 5.80 21.65
CA LEU A 320 -4.49 5.47 20.35
C LEU A 320 -5.16 4.27 19.68
N GLU A 321 -5.44 3.21 20.46
CA GLU A 321 -6.18 2.04 19.99
C GLU A 321 -7.57 2.43 19.48
N TRP A 322 -8.30 3.24 20.24
CA TRP A 322 -9.62 3.74 19.84
C TRP A 322 -9.57 4.55 18.55
N PHE A 323 -8.59 5.44 18.41
CA PHE A 323 -8.38 6.20 17.18
C PHE A 323 -8.03 5.29 15.99
N SER A 324 -7.19 4.27 16.20
CA SER A 324 -6.82 3.31 15.16
C SER A 324 -8.01 2.48 14.64
N VAL A 325 -8.99 2.19 15.49
CA VAL A 325 -10.19 1.43 15.10
C VAL A 325 -11.24 2.33 14.43
N ILE A 326 -11.42 3.55 14.92
CA ILE A 326 -12.45 4.47 14.40
C ILE A 326 -12.02 5.07 13.07
N LEU A 327 -10.76 5.51 12.96
CA LEU A 327 -10.31 6.26 11.80
C LEU A 327 -10.11 5.36 10.58
N PRO A 328 -10.54 5.82 9.40
CA PRO A 328 -10.33 5.07 8.18
C PRO A 328 -8.84 5.05 7.80
N ASP A 329 -8.32 3.85 7.58
CA ASP A 329 -7.00 3.65 7.00
C ASP A 329 -7.02 3.97 5.49
N PHE A 330 -6.53 5.16 5.12
CA PHE A 330 -6.49 5.58 3.72
C PHE A 330 -5.29 5.00 2.95
N LYS A 331 -4.31 4.39 3.62
CA LYS A 331 -3.14 3.75 2.96
C LYS A 331 -3.55 2.47 2.24
N ARG A 332 -4.63 1.80 2.68
CA ARG A 332 -5.28 0.68 1.96
C ARG A 332 -5.71 1.00 0.53
N TYR A 333 -5.87 2.28 0.19
CA TYR A 333 -6.25 2.74 -1.14
C TYR A 333 -5.07 3.30 -1.95
N ASP A 334 -3.82 3.11 -1.50
CA ASP A 334 -2.63 3.55 -2.23
C ASP A 334 -2.32 2.62 -3.42
N SER A 335 -3.05 2.83 -4.52
CA SER A 335 -2.84 2.10 -5.77
C SER A 335 -1.64 2.61 -6.59
N LEU A 336 -1.10 3.78 -6.24
CA LEU A 336 -0.05 4.45 -7.02
C LEU A 336 1.27 3.68 -6.93
N GLN A 337 1.58 3.08 -5.77
CA GLN A 337 2.78 2.25 -5.62
C GLN A 337 2.83 1.06 -6.56
N PHE A 338 1.68 0.44 -6.86
CA PHE A 338 1.60 -0.67 -7.81
C PHE A 338 1.87 -0.21 -9.24
N LEU A 339 1.28 0.92 -9.64
CA LEU A 339 1.51 1.52 -10.97
C LEU A 339 2.97 1.94 -11.16
N LEU A 340 3.59 2.53 -10.13
CA LEU A 340 4.99 2.94 -10.17
C LEU A 340 5.96 1.79 -10.37
N LYS A 341 5.69 0.67 -9.69
CA LYS A 341 6.53 -0.54 -9.75
C LYS A 341 6.24 -1.38 -10.99
N GLY A 342 5.27 -1.00 -11.81
CA GLY A 342 4.82 -1.80 -12.97
C GLY A 342 4.21 -3.15 -12.54
N ILE A 343 3.57 -3.19 -11.37
CA ILE A 343 2.97 -4.38 -10.78
C ILE A 343 1.45 -4.33 -11.01
N ASN A 344 0.87 -5.45 -11.42
CA ASN A 344 -0.58 -5.59 -11.55
C ASN A 344 -1.23 -5.63 -10.17
N ILE A 345 -2.22 -4.76 -9.97
CA ILE A 345 -3.06 -4.72 -8.78
C ILE A 345 -3.84 -6.06 -8.70
N PRO A 346 -3.65 -6.82 -7.59
CA PRO A 346 -4.42 -8.03 -7.35
C PRO A 346 -5.92 -7.72 -7.25
N LEU A 347 -6.76 -8.63 -7.76
CA LEU A 347 -8.21 -8.45 -7.66
C LEU A 347 -8.67 -8.51 -6.19
N GLU A 348 -8.00 -9.34 -5.38
CA GLU A 348 -8.19 -9.42 -3.94
C GLU A 348 -8.07 -8.05 -3.25
N THR A 349 -7.07 -7.24 -3.63
CA THR A 349 -6.92 -5.88 -3.09
C THR A 349 -8.12 -5.00 -3.40
N VAL A 350 -8.66 -5.08 -4.62
CA VAL A 350 -9.85 -4.31 -5.03
C VAL A 350 -11.08 -4.75 -4.22
N GLU A 351 -11.26 -6.06 -4.03
CA GLU A 351 -12.38 -6.62 -3.27
C GLU A 351 -12.30 -6.25 -1.78
N ILE A 352 -11.11 -6.33 -1.18
CA ILE A 352 -10.88 -5.90 0.21
C ILE A 352 -11.17 -4.41 0.36
N SER A 353 -10.68 -3.57 -0.56
CA SER A 353 -10.98 -2.13 -0.54
C SER A 353 -12.48 -1.87 -0.64
N LEU A 354 -13.18 -2.54 -1.56
CA LEU A 354 -14.63 -2.41 -1.74
C LEU A 354 -15.41 -2.82 -0.49
N GLY A 355 -15.07 -3.98 0.09
CA GLY A 355 -15.71 -4.47 1.32
C GLY A 355 -15.49 -3.52 2.49
N TYR A 356 -14.26 -3.03 2.66
CA TYR A 356 -13.92 -2.04 3.69
C TYR A 356 -14.69 -0.73 3.50
N THR A 357 -14.76 -0.22 2.26
CA THR A 357 -15.56 0.97 1.92
C THR A 357 -17.04 0.77 2.24
N ALA A 358 -17.62 -0.36 1.84
CA ALA A 358 -19.04 -0.66 2.04
C ALA A 358 -19.40 -0.78 3.53
N LEU A 359 -18.53 -1.40 4.32
CA LEU A 359 -18.69 -1.51 5.77
C LEU A 359 -18.71 -0.13 6.44
N TYR A 360 -17.71 0.71 6.16
CA TYR A 360 -17.67 2.08 6.69
C TYR A 360 -18.86 2.91 6.23
N ALA A 361 -19.25 2.81 4.96
CA ALA A 361 -20.41 3.50 4.44
C ALA A 361 -21.70 3.10 5.14
N GLY A 362 -21.90 1.80 5.41
CA GLY A 362 -23.04 1.31 6.19
C GLY A 362 -23.07 1.89 7.61
N ILE A 363 -21.94 1.85 8.32
CA ILE A 363 -21.82 2.38 9.69
C ILE A 363 -22.08 3.89 9.71
N CYS A 364 -21.43 4.65 8.83
CA CYS A 364 -21.62 6.10 8.73
C CYS A 364 -23.06 6.48 8.36
N LEU A 365 -23.72 5.72 7.48
CA LEU A 365 -25.12 5.94 7.14
C LEU A 365 -26.04 5.74 8.36
N ILE A 366 -25.82 4.69 9.16
CA ILE A 366 -26.58 4.45 10.39
C ILE A 366 -26.35 5.60 11.39
N ILE A 367 -25.10 5.98 11.63
CA ILE A 367 -24.73 7.07 12.55
C ILE A 367 -25.36 8.39 12.08
N SER A 368 -25.23 8.73 10.79
CA SER A 368 -25.80 9.95 10.22
C SER A 368 -27.33 9.98 10.38
N SER A 369 -28.02 8.85 10.24
CA SER A 369 -29.46 8.77 10.45
C SER A 369 -29.85 9.04 11.89
N ILE A 370 -29.08 8.53 12.85
CA ILE A 370 -29.34 8.74 14.29
C ILE A 370 -29.09 10.20 14.65
N LEU A 371 -27.96 10.77 14.22
CA LEU A 371 -27.60 12.17 14.45
C LEU A 371 -28.65 13.11 13.86
N PHE A 372 -29.05 12.85 12.62
CA PHE A 372 -30.02 13.68 11.93
C PHE A 372 -31.43 13.53 12.51
N LYS A 373 -31.79 12.42 13.17
CA LYS A 373 -33.07 12.29 13.90
C LYS A 373 -33.06 13.09 15.21
N LYS A 374 -31.93 13.12 15.92
CA LYS A 374 -31.80 13.84 17.20
C LYS A 374 -31.76 15.37 17.05
N ARG A 375 -31.49 15.87 15.84
CA ARG A 375 -31.55 17.30 15.55
C ARG A 375 -33.02 17.71 15.42
N GLU A 376 -33.58 18.17 16.53
CA GLU A 376 -34.86 18.87 16.56
C GLU A 376 -34.66 20.20 15.84
N PHE A 377 -35.33 20.37 14.70
CA PHE A 377 -35.35 21.64 14.00
C PHE A 377 -36.39 22.52 14.69
N PHE A 378 -35.95 23.30 15.68
CA PHE A 378 -36.75 24.36 16.29
C PHE A 378 -36.45 25.71 15.64
#